data_AF-A0A0V0G998-F1
#
_entry.id   AF-A0A0V0G998-F1
#
_cell.length_a   1.000
_cell.length_b   1.000
_cell.length_c   1.000
_cell.angle_alpha   90.00
_cell.angle_beta   90.00
_cell.angle_gamma   90.00
#
_symmetry.space_group_name_H-M   'P 1'
#
loop_
_entity.id
_entity.type
_entity.pdbx_description
1 polymer ?
#
loop_
_entity_poly.entity_id
_entity_poly.type
_entity_poly.pdbx_seq_one_letter_code
_entity_poly.pdbx_strand_id
1 'polypeptide(L)'
;ENPFKRTFRIFADDFRDIKNWILGTGMVLKSPKFPTHCDVLIIGGGVMGFSIAYWLKQRGMEGLKIVVVEKDPSVKSGNFNNIEYLKSTTALSVGGIRQQFSLKENIELSLYSAEFLRNIKQHLSIQGEDPPNIDFNPGGYLFLASEKNVQRIIENVKLQTSLGAKVELLTPEKLKENFPWLNTEDVAVASHGLENEGWFDPWSLLQAFKKKAIYLGVEFIPGEVTKFGFDEDNEVIGDDSTKYENLRRVFLKLPDGTEKSINFAICVIAAGAMSGQVARLAGMGIGTGPRVAPLPVVPRKRYVHVVHCPDGPGMNTPLLIDYTGAYLRREGIGGHYLCGLSPPEAEEPSVENLNVEENYFEEKVWPIIAHRAPVFEKCKLRNSWAGFYDFNTFDENAFVGPHPGYNNLYLATGFSGHGIQQAPAIGRAVMEMIFDGKFKTIDLSRLNFQRYLEEKPLWETNII
;
A
#
# COMPACT_ATOMS: atom_id res chain seq x y z
N GLU A 1 -28.08 33.59 37.56
CA GLU A 1 -26.66 33.92 37.85
C GLU A 1 -26.40 35.39 37.52
N ASN A 2 -25.62 36.11 38.32
CA ASN A 2 -25.30 37.52 38.10
C ASN A 2 -24.41 37.69 36.82
N PRO A 3 -24.77 38.55 35.86
CA PRO A 3 -24.05 38.71 34.58
C PRO A 3 -22.57 39.06 34.73
N PHE A 4 -22.20 39.81 35.77
CA PHE A 4 -20.81 40.18 36.04
C PHE A 4 -19.99 38.99 36.54
N LYS A 5 -20.61 38.09 37.33
CA LYS A 5 -19.94 36.85 37.78
C LYS A 5 -19.70 35.87 36.61
N ARG A 6 -20.62 35.82 35.64
CA ARG A 6 -20.46 35.01 34.43
C ARG A 6 -19.32 35.53 33.55
N THR A 7 -19.23 36.84 33.38
CA THR A 7 -18.17 37.50 32.59
C THR A 7 -16.80 37.33 33.24
N PHE A 8 -16.70 37.51 34.56
CA PHE A 8 -15.45 37.25 35.29
C PHE A 8 -15.00 35.79 35.23
N ARG A 9 -15.94 34.84 35.22
CA ARG A 9 -15.62 33.41 35.09
C ARG A 9 -15.03 33.10 33.72
N ILE A 10 -15.63 33.62 32.65
CA ILE A 10 -15.14 33.44 31.27
C ILE A 10 -13.73 34.04 31.11
N PHE A 11 -13.50 35.27 31.59
CA PHE A 11 -12.17 35.89 31.54
C PHE A 11 -11.12 35.16 32.40
N ALA A 12 -11.52 34.58 33.54
CA ALA A 12 -10.63 33.79 34.38
C ALA A 12 -10.26 32.45 33.72
N ASP A 13 -11.19 31.83 32.99
CA ASP A 13 -10.96 30.60 32.23
C ASP A 13 -10.02 30.87 31.03
N ASP A 14 -10.26 31.95 30.28
CA ASP A 14 -9.39 32.36 29.15
C ASP A 14 -7.96 32.70 29.59
N PHE A 15 -7.79 33.37 30.74
CA PHE A 15 -6.46 33.65 31.31
C PHE A 15 -5.74 32.38 31.79
N ARG A 16 -6.50 31.35 32.21
CA ARG A 16 -5.96 30.06 32.60
C ARG A 16 -5.43 29.29 31.39
N ASP A 17 -6.17 29.34 30.28
CA ASP A 17 -5.79 28.70 29.03
C ASP A 17 -4.57 29.38 28.38
N ILE A 18 -4.47 30.71 28.44
CA ILE A 18 -3.28 31.46 27.99
C ILE A 18 -2.06 31.14 28.87
N LYS A 19 -2.25 31.04 30.19
CA LYS A 19 -1.15 30.70 31.11
C LYS A 19 -0.66 29.27 30.92
N ASN A 20 -1.55 28.34 30.61
CA ASN A 20 -1.20 26.95 30.27
C ASN A 20 -0.48 26.85 28.91
N TRP A 21 -0.82 27.72 27.94
CA TRP A 21 -0.12 27.82 26.66
C TRP A 21 1.33 28.32 26.81
N ILE A 22 1.56 29.31 27.68
CA ILE A 22 2.90 29.89 27.94
C ILE A 22 3.80 28.94 28.75
N LEU A 23 3.23 28.08 29.61
CA LEU A 23 4.00 27.24 30.55
C LEU A 23 4.29 25.81 30.08
N GLY A 24 3.98 25.44 28.82
CA GLY A 24 4.38 24.14 28.25
C GLY A 24 3.77 22.90 28.94
N THR A 25 2.84 23.07 29.87
CA THR A 25 2.01 21.98 30.39
C THR A 25 0.88 21.74 29.39
N GLY A 26 1.01 20.67 28.59
CA GLY A 26 0.12 20.34 27.49
C GLY A 26 -1.37 20.46 27.85
N MET A 27 -2.14 21.06 26.92
CA MET A 27 -3.58 20.88 26.88
C MET A 27 -3.89 19.38 27.00
N VAL A 28 -4.55 18.99 28.08
CA VAL A 28 -5.29 17.72 28.09
C VAL A 28 -6.44 17.91 27.12
N LEU A 29 -6.18 17.67 25.83
CA LEU A 29 -7.22 17.43 24.85
C LEU A 29 -8.10 16.34 25.43
N LYS A 30 -9.38 16.64 25.70
CA LYS A 30 -10.38 15.59 25.96
C LYS A 30 -10.21 14.57 24.84
N SER A 31 -9.97 13.30 25.19
CA SER A 31 -9.87 12.23 24.20
C SER A 31 -11.04 12.37 23.23
N PRO A 32 -10.80 12.42 21.91
CA PRO A 32 -11.87 12.60 20.95
C PRO A 32 -12.95 11.55 21.20
N LYS A 33 -14.21 12.00 21.27
CA LYS A 33 -15.35 11.12 21.48
C LYS A 33 -15.38 10.13 20.32
N PHE A 34 -15.45 8.83 20.62
CA PHE A 34 -15.53 7.79 19.60
C PHE A 34 -16.67 8.08 18.60
N PRO A 35 -16.41 8.06 17.27
CA PRO A 35 -17.43 8.35 16.27
C PRO A 35 -18.45 7.22 16.19
N THR A 36 -19.74 7.54 16.28
CA THR A 36 -20.82 6.55 16.12
C THR A 36 -21.34 6.45 14.69
N HIS A 37 -21.02 7.44 13.84
CA HIS A 37 -21.46 7.53 12.45
C HIS A 37 -20.37 8.16 11.58
N CYS A 38 -20.20 7.68 10.35
CA CYS A 38 -19.40 8.33 9.31
C CYS A 38 -20.07 8.19 7.94
N ASP A 39 -19.64 9.00 6.98
CA ASP A 39 -20.08 8.87 5.59
C ASP A 39 -19.27 7.76 4.90
N VAL A 40 -17.96 7.74 5.12
CA VAL A 40 -17.06 6.72 4.56
C VAL A 40 -16.26 6.06 5.68
N LEU A 41 -16.40 4.74 5.78
CA LEU A 41 -15.55 3.86 6.57
C LEU A 41 -14.47 3.26 5.68
N ILE A 42 -13.22 3.37 6.07
CA ILE A 42 -12.08 2.74 5.39
C ILE A 42 -11.45 1.74 6.38
N ILE A 43 -11.40 0.47 5.99
CA ILE A 43 -10.83 -0.60 6.82
C ILE A 43 -9.43 -0.90 6.31
N GLY A 44 -8.43 -0.58 7.13
CA GLY A 44 -7.00 -0.66 6.82
C GLY A 44 -6.37 0.72 6.86
N GLY A 45 -5.47 0.95 7.81
CA GLY A 45 -4.72 2.19 7.99
C GLY A 45 -3.31 2.15 7.41
N GLY A 46 -3.06 1.32 6.40
CA GLY A 46 -1.83 1.36 5.60
C GLY A 46 -1.83 2.51 4.59
N VAL A 47 -0.82 2.54 3.71
CA VAL A 47 -0.68 3.64 2.72
C VAL A 47 -1.88 3.72 1.79
N MET A 48 -2.47 2.57 1.44
CA MET A 48 -3.65 2.49 0.58
C MET A 48 -4.87 3.18 1.22
N GLY A 49 -5.21 2.82 2.46
CA GLY A 49 -6.36 3.40 3.14
C GLY A 49 -6.21 4.89 3.41
N PHE A 50 -5.03 5.36 3.81
CA PHE A 50 -4.78 6.79 3.99
C PHE A 50 -4.69 7.56 2.68
N SER A 51 -4.24 6.96 1.59
CA SER A 51 -4.29 7.59 0.27
C SER A 51 -5.74 7.80 -0.19
N ILE A 52 -6.60 6.78 -0.03
CA ILE A 52 -8.04 6.90 -0.29
C ILE A 52 -8.66 8.01 0.57
N ALA A 53 -8.38 8.01 1.88
CA ALA A 53 -8.90 9.01 2.81
C ALA A 53 -8.45 10.44 2.43
N TYR A 54 -7.18 10.60 2.04
CA TYR A 54 -6.62 11.86 1.56
C TYR A 54 -7.37 12.38 0.33
N TRP A 55 -7.52 11.56 -0.71
CA TRP A 55 -8.19 12.00 -1.95
C TRP A 55 -9.68 12.30 -1.73
N LEU A 56 -10.36 11.49 -0.92
CA LEU A 56 -11.75 11.75 -0.54
C LEU A 56 -11.89 13.08 0.20
N LYS A 57 -11.00 13.42 1.15
CA LYS A 57 -10.99 14.74 1.80
C LYS A 57 -10.61 15.87 0.87
N GLN A 58 -9.63 15.65 0.01
CA GLN A 58 -9.17 16.65 -0.96
C GLN A 58 -10.31 17.11 -1.88
N ARG A 59 -11.26 16.21 -2.20
CA ARG A 59 -12.45 16.53 -2.99
C ARG A 59 -13.67 16.92 -2.16
N GLY A 60 -13.97 16.19 -1.10
CA GLY A 60 -15.18 16.35 -0.28
C GLY A 60 -15.12 17.49 0.74
N MET A 61 -13.93 18.06 0.99
CA MET A 61 -13.68 19.12 1.96
C MET A 61 -14.17 18.76 3.39
N GLU A 62 -14.45 19.76 4.24
CA GLU A 62 -14.77 19.58 5.66
C GLU A 62 -16.07 18.78 5.92
N GLY A 63 -17.01 18.75 4.97
CA GLY A 63 -18.33 18.16 5.16
C GLY A 63 -18.35 16.63 5.25
N LEU A 64 -17.36 15.94 4.68
CA LEU A 64 -17.33 14.48 4.61
C LEU A 64 -16.69 13.88 5.86
N LYS A 65 -17.45 13.09 6.63
CA LYS A 65 -16.95 12.35 7.80
C LYS A 65 -16.33 11.04 7.34
N ILE A 66 -15.01 10.94 7.48
CA ILE A 66 -14.26 9.74 7.10
C ILE A 66 -13.62 9.16 8.35
N VAL A 67 -13.80 7.85 8.54
CA VAL A 67 -13.14 7.08 9.59
C VAL A 67 -12.23 6.04 8.95
N VAL A 68 -10.95 6.04 9.33
CA VAL A 68 -9.98 4.99 8.99
C VAL A 68 -9.77 4.11 10.21
N VAL A 69 -9.99 2.80 10.06
CA VAL A 69 -9.80 1.80 11.13
C VAL A 69 -8.54 0.98 10.86
N GLU A 70 -7.72 0.77 11.89
CA GLU A 70 -6.49 -0.04 11.81
C GLU A 70 -6.36 -0.98 13.02
N LYS A 71 -6.13 -2.28 12.74
CA LYS A 71 -5.99 -3.33 13.76
C LYS A 71 -4.58 -3.48 14.31
N ASP A 72 -3.56 -2.97 13.60
CA ASP A 72 -2.15 -2.98 13.99
C ASP A 72 -1.66 -1.62 14.53
N PRO A 73 -2.19 -1.11 15.66
CA PRO A 73 -1.59 0.03 16.34
C PRO A 73 -0.66 -0.47 17.45
N SER A 74 0.65 -0.33 17.30
CA SER A 74 1.51 -0.28 18.48
C SER A 74 1.64 1.18 18.92
N VAL A 75 1.03 1.47 20.07
CA VAL A 75 1.09 2.79 20.70
C VAL A 75 2.23 2.76 21.70
N LYS A 76 3.32 3.50 21.44
CA LYS A 76 4.29 3.82 22.51
C LYS A 76 3.78 5.06 23.25
N SER A 77 3.38 4.87 24.51
CA SER A 77 3.15 5.93 25.49
C SER A 77 2.10 6.99 25.10
N GLY A 78 0.81 6.61 25.10
CA GLY A 78 -0.33 7.54 25.27
C GLY A 78 -0.53 8.65 24.23
N ASN A 79 0.35 8.78 23.23
CA ASN A 79 0.28 9.79 22.20
C ASN A 79 -0.21 9.14 20.91
N PHE A 80 -1.48 9.36 20.56
CA PHE A 80 -2.11 8.84 19.34
C PHE A 80 -1.41 9.31 18.05
N ASN A 81 -0.52 10.31 18.14
CA ASN A 81 0.29 10.78 17.01
C ASN A 81 1.52 9.89 16.73
N ASN A 82 1.92 9.01 17.66
CA ASN A 82 3.08 8.12 17.53
C ASN A 82 2.64 6.65 17.53
N ILE A 83 2.03 6.22 16.43
CA ILE A 83 1.64 4.83 16.20
C ILE A 83 2.67 4.18 15.30
N GLU A 84 3.36 3.17 15.83
CA GLU A 84 4.24 2.27 15.08
C GLU A 84 3.39 1.10 14.54
N TYR A 85 3.61 0.74 13.27
CA TYR A 85 2.97 -0.43 12.66
C TYR A 85 3.97 -1.58 12.72
N LEU A 86 3.65 -2.65 13.46
CA LEU A 86 4.57 -3.77 13.68
C LEU A 86 4.40 -4.88 12.64
N LYS A 87 3.24 -4.96 12.00
CA LYS A 87 2.83 -6.04 11.10
C LYS A 87 2.30 -5.51 9.76
N SER A 88 2.15 -4.20 9.59
CA SER A 88 1.73 -3.60 8.32
C SER A 88 2.71 -3.92 7.18
N THR A 89 2.19 -4.47 6.09
CA THR A 89 2.90 -4.68 4.82
C THR A 89 3.61 -3.41 4.33
N THR A 90 3.02 -2.24 4.59
CA THR A 90 3.61 -0.96 4.16
C THR A 90 4.96 -0.72 4.85
N ALA A 91 5.02 -0.88 6.18
CA ALA A 91 6.21 -0.60 6.97
C ALA A 91 7.35 -1.61 6.74
N LEU A 92 7.00 -2.82 6.28
CA LEU A 92 7.95 -3.92 6.06
C LEU A 92 8.42 -4.04 4.60
N SER A 93 8.01 -3.11 3.73
CA SER A 93 8.34 -3.14 2.30
C SER A 93 9.70 -2.51 2.00
N VAL A 94 10.27 -2.90 0.85
CA VAL A 94 11.52 -2.35 0.32
C VAL A 94 11.34 -1.05 -0.49
N GLY A 95 10.10 -0.58 -0.67
CA GLY A 95 9.79 0.79 -1.12
C GLY A 95 10.02 1.10 -2.60
N GLY A 96 9.88 0.10 -3.46
CA GLY A 96 10.11 0.23 -4.90
C GLY A 96 9.03 0.98 -5.68
N ILE A 97 9.43 1.71 -6.73
CA ILE A 97 8.54 2.24 -7.78
C ILE A 97 9.14 1.98 -9.17
N ARG A 98 8.29 1.48 -10.09
CA ARG A 98 8.65 1.15 -11.46
C ARG A 98 7.47 1.33 -12.40
N GLN A 99 7.72 1.50 -13.69
CA GLN A 99 6.72 1.46 -14.76
C GLN A 99 6.83 0.19 -15.60
N GLN A 100 7.84 -0.64 -15.35
CA GLN A 100 8.09 -1.90 -16.05
C GLN A 100 7.05 -2.99 -15.71
N PHE A 101 5.84 -2.83 -16.24
CA PHE A 101 4.71 -3.75 -16.20
C PHE A 101 4.27 -4.14 -17.61
N SER A 102 3.34 -5.07 -17.73
CA SER A 102 2.79 -5.56 -19.00
C SER A 102 1.32 -5.22 -19.20
N LEU A 103 0.62 -4.79 -18.14
CA LEU A 103 -0.74 -4.27 -18.24
C LEU A 103 -0.71 -2.75 -18.29
N LYS A 104 -1.47 -2.18 -19.22
CA LYS A 104 -1.62 -0.73 -19.40
C LYS A 104 -1.98 -0.03 -18.09
N GLU A 105 -2.93 -0.61 -17.35
CA GLU A 105 -3.44 -0.06 -16.09
C GLU A 105 -2.32 0.10 -15.06
N ASN A 106 -1.46 -0.92 -14.89
CA ASN A 106 -0.37 -0.86 -13.92
C ASN A 106 0.73 0.12 -14.34
N ILE A 107 0.99 0.25 -15.64
CA ILE A 107 1.93 1.25 -16.17
C ILE A 107 1.40 2.68 -15.91
N GLU A 108 0.12 2.93 -16.21
CA GLU A 108 -0.52 4.24 -16.00
C GLU A 108 -0.60 4.60 -14.51
N LEU A 109 -0.95 3.64 -13.64
CA LEU A 109 -0.96 3.82 -12.18
C LEU A 109 0.44 4.22 -11.68
N SER A 110 1.49 3.55 -12.14
CA SER A 110 2.85 3.85 -11.73
C SER A 110 3.36 5.19 -12.27
N LEU A 111 3.03 5.55 -13.51
CA LEU A 111 3.37 6.87 -14.08
C LEU A 111 2.71 8.00 -13.28
N TYR A 112 1.42 7.86 -12.98
CA TYR A 112 0.68 8.82 -12.16
C TYR A 112 1.30 8.94 -10.76
N SER A 113 1.57 7.82 -10.11
CA SER A 113 2.14 7.85 -8.76
C SER A 113 3.55 8.43 -8.75
N ALA A 114 4.37 8.19 -9.76
CA ALA A 114 5.70 8.81 -9.84
C ALA A 114 5.61 10.34 -9.96
N GLU A 115 4.65 10.85 -10.73
CA GLU A 115 4.35 12.29 -10.81
C GLU A 115 3.89 12.85 -9.44
N PHE A 116 2.97 12.15 -8.77
CA PHE A 116 2.53 12.52 -7.42
C PHE A 116 3.70 12.58 -6.44
N LEU A 117 4.59 11.59 -6.45
CA LEU A 117 5.74 11.53 -5.53
C LEU A 117 6.77 12.64 -5.82
N ARG A 118 6.98 13.00 -7.09
CA ARG A 118 7.79 14.18 -7.46
C ARG A 118 7.19 15.46 -6.90
N ASN A 119 5.87 15.56 -6.89
CA ASN A 119 5.11 16.71 -6.38
C ASN A 119 4.60 16.51 -4.94
N ILE A 120 5.17 15.58 -4.17
CA ILE A 120 4.65 15.18 -2.86
C ILE A 120 4.50 16.35 -1.88
N LYS A 121 5.41 17.33 -1.95
CA LYS A 121 5.36 18.53 -1.11
C LYS A 121 4.12 19.38 -1.41
N GLN A 122 3.67 19.45 -2.66
CA GLN A 122 2.46 20.17 -3.02
C GLN A 122 1.21 19.45 -2.49
N HIS A 123 1.22 18.12 -2.53
CA HIS A 123 0.08 17.30 -2.15
C HIS A 123 -0.07 17.13 -0.63
N LEU A 124 1.03 16.85 0.07
CA LEU A 124 1.02 16.31 1.43
C LEU A 124 1.64 17.23 2.49
N SER A 125 2.10 18.44 2.14
CA SER A 125 2.55 19.41 3.16
C SER A 125 1.40 19.86 4.07
N ILE A 126 1.75 20.13 5.33
CA ILE A 126 0.85 20.63 6.36
C ILE A 126 1.40 21.97 6.84
N GLN A 127 0.52 22.94 7.05
CA GLN A 127 0.93 24.26 7.53
C GLN A 127 1.55 24.15 8.93
N GLY A 128 2.78 24.63 9.09
CA GLY A 128 3.50 24.60 10.37
C GLY A 128 4.28 23.32 10.66
N GLU A 129 4.30 22.35 9.74
CA GLU A 129 5.20 21.19 9.79
C GLU A 129 6.24 21.25 8.66
N ASP A 130 7.34 20.53 8.83
CA ASP A 130 8.32 20.34 7.75
C ASP A 130 7.67 19.62 6.56
N PRO A 131 8.05 20.00 5.31
CA PRO A 131 7.55 19.31 4.13
C PRO A 131 7.91 17.82 4.14
N PRO A 132 7.03 16.95 3.60
CA PRO A 132 7.30 15.52 3.56
C PRO A 132 8.56 15.22 2.73
N ASN A 133 9.40 14.32 3.26
CA ASN A 133 10.55 13.76 2.59
C ASN A 133 10.49 12.23 2.69
N ILE A 134 10.48 11.56 1.53
CA ILE A 134 10.39 10.10 1.44
C ILE A 134 11.75 9.45 1.11
N ASP A 135 12.84 10.22 1.11
CA ASP A 135 14.18 9.74 0.75
C ASP A 135 14.19 8.99 -0.60
N PHE A 136 13.66 9.63 -1.63
CA PHE A 136 13.59 9.03 -2.97
C PHE A 136 14.99 8.88 -3.57
N ASN A 137 15.31 7.66 -3.96
CA ASN A 137 16.54 7.25 -4.62
C ASN A 137 16.22 6.89 -6.09
N PRO A 138 16.61 7.72 -7.06
CA PRO A 138 16.32 7.53 -8.49
C PRO A 138 17.28 6.52 -9.14
N GLY A 139 17.42 5.33 -8.55
CA GLY A 139 18.34 4.30 -9.05
C GLY A 139 17.84 3.53 -10.27
N GLY A 140 16.59 3.70 -10.68
CA GLY A 140 16.00 2.89 -11.75
C GLY A 140 15.70 1.44 -11.34
N TYR A 141 15.03 0.69 -12.21
CA TYR A 141 14.97 -0.78 -12.15
C TYR A 141 15.69 -1.40 -13.34
N LEU A 142 16.41 -2.48 -13.08
CA LEU A 142 17.06 -3.29 -14.11
C LEU A 142 16.52 -4.72 -14.05
N PHE A 143 15.71 -5.10 -15.03
CA PHE A 143 15.20 -6.46 -15.19
C PHE A 143 16.07 -7.25 -16.14
N LEU A 144 16.69 -8.30 -15.64
CA LEU A 144 17.42 -9.25 -16.46
C LEU A 144 16.46 -10.30 -17.02
N ALA A 145 16.74 -10.78 -18.23
CA ALA A 145 16.01 -11.87 -18.83
C ALA A 145 16.96 -12.90 -19.45
N SER A 146 16.64 -14.17 -19.23
CA SER A 146 17.22 -15.28 -19.96
C SER A 146 16.61 -15.38 -21.36
N GLU A 147 17.17 -16.24 -22.21
CA GLU A 147 16.69 -16.47 -23.59
C GLU A 147 15.19 -16.78 -23.67
N LYS A 148 14.64 -17.45 -22.65
CA LYS A 148 13.21 -17.84 -22.58
C LYS A 148 12.27 -16.63 -22.56
N ASN A 149 12.74 -15.47 -22.12
CA ASN A 149 11.90 -14.30 -21.81
C ASN A 149 12.13 -13.10 -22.74
N VAL A 150 13.04 -13.19 -23.72
CA VAL A 150 13.47 -12.08 -24.56
C VAL A 150 12.31 -11.40 -25.29
N GLN A 151 11.51 -12.18 -26.02
CA GLN A 151 10.43 -11.65 -26.86
C GLN A 151 9.41 -10.84 -26.03
N ARG A 152 9.07 -11.36 -24.85
CA ARG A 152 8.11 -10.76 -23.93
C ARG A 152 8.63 -9.47 -23.29
N ILE A 153 9.92 -9.43 -22.95
CA ILE A 153 10.56 -8.17 -22.50
C ILE A 153 10.54 -7.11 -23.61
N ILE A 154 10.81 -7.49 -24.86
CA ILE A 154 10.74 -6.55 -25.99
C ILE A 154 9.31 -5.99 -26.18
N GLU A 155 8.30 -6.85 -26.09
CA GLU A 155 6.89 -6.44 -26.17
C GLU A 155 6.48 -5.53 -25.01
N ASN A 156 6.88 -5.89 -23.79
CA ASN A 156 6.65 -5.07 -22.60
C ASN A 156 7.27 -3.68 -22.74
N VAL A 157 8.55 -3.57 -23.14
CA VAL A 157 9.21 -2.26 -23.33
C VAL A 157 8.53 -1.43 -24.42
N LYS A 158 8.05 -2.05 -25.50
CA LYS A 158 7.27 -1.34 -26.53
C LYS A 158 5.98 -0.75 -25.96
N LEU A 159 5.23 -1.53 -25.18
CA LEU A 159 4.01 -1.03 -24.53
C LEU A 159 4.34 0.10 -23.54
N GLN A 160 5.30 -0.12 -22.66
CA GLN A 160 5.73 0.85 -21.64
C GLN A 160 6.13 2.19 -22.26
N THR A 161 6.99 2.16 -23.30
CA THR A 161 7.43 3.36 -24.00
C THR A 161 6.30 4.04 -24.76
N SER A 162 5.36 3.29 -25.34
CA SER A 162 4.16 3.86 -25.99
C SER A 162 3.25 4.62 -25.03
N LEU A 163 3.26 4.26 -23.74
CA LEU A 163 2.51 4.93 -22.67
C LEU A 163 3.32 6.05 -21.98
N GLY A 164 4.56 6.29 -22.41
CA GLY A 164 5.40 7.38 -21.93
C GLY A 164 6.44 7.01 -20.87
N ALA A 165 6.56 5.73 -20.49
CA ALA A 165 7.63 5.28 -19.60
C ALA A 165 9.00 5.42 -20.30
N LYS A 166 10.03 5.76 -19.52
CA LYS A 166 11.40 5.92 -20.01
C LYS A 166 12.19 4.65 -19.71
N VAL A 167 12.06 3.69 -20.60
CA VAL A 167 12.67 2.35 -20.46
C VAL A 167 13.44 2.03 -21.73
N GLU A 168 14.62 1.45 -21.58
CA GLU A 168 15.48 0.99 -22.68
C GLU A 168 15.77 -0.51 -22.59
N LEU A 169 16.09 -1.11 -23.73
CA LEU A 169 16.62 -2.46 -23.79
C LEU A 169 18.14 -2.42 -23.88
N LEU A 170 18.80 -3.27 -23.10
CA LEU A 170 20.26 -3.39 -23.05
C LEU A 170 20.69 -4.79 -23.48
N THR A 171 21.69 -4.85 -24.35
CA THR A 171 22.39 -6.09 -24.68
C THR A 171 23.39 -6.44 -23.57
N PRO A 172 23.88 -7.70 -23.51
CA PRO A 172 24.89 -8.10 -22.54
C PRO A 172 26.17 -7.25 -22.59
N GLU A 173 26.60 -6.83 -23.79
CA GLU A 173 27.75 -5.94 -23.95
C GLU A 173 27.47 -4.58 -23.30
N LYS A 174 26.29 -4.02 -23.55
CA LYS A 174 25.92 -2.71 -22.98
C LYS A 174 25.71 -2.78 -21.47
N LEU A 175 25.23 -3.92 -20.96
CA LEU A 175 25.16 -4.18 -19.53
C LEU A 175 26.54 -4.17 -18.88
N LYS A 176 27.55 -4.84 -19.47
CA LYS A 176 28.92 -4.82 -18.95
C LYS A 176 29.55 -3.43 -19.02
N GLU A 177 29.24 -2.64 -20.05
CA GLU A 177 29.68 -1.24 -20.12
C GLU A 177 29.07 -0.39 -19.00
N ASN A 178 27.76 -0.50 -18.78
CA ASN A 178 27.03 0.32 -17.80
C ASN A 178 27.24 -0.15 -16.36
N PHE A 179 27.38 -1.46 -16.15
CA PHE A 179 27.49 -2.14 -14.86
C PHE A 179 28.62 -3.17 -14.88
N PRO A 180 29.91 -2.74 -14.87
CA PRO A 180 31.05 -3.66 -14.99
C PRO A 180 31.16 -4.74 -13.90
N TRP A 181 30.46 -4.54 -12.77
CA TRP A 181 30.38 -5.48 -11.66
C TRP A 181 29.39 -6.63 -11.89
N LEU A 182 28.50 -6.49 -12.88
CA LEU A 182 27.41 -7.42 -13.15
C LEU A 182 27.90 -8.58 -14.02
N ASN A 183 27.65 -9.81 -13.59
CA ASN A 183 27.79 -11.00 -14.40
C ASN A 183 26.59 -11.14 -15.36
N THR A 184 26.88 -11.17 -16.66
CA THR A 184 25.89 -11.21 -17.74
C THR A 184 25.98 -12.46 -18.61
N GLU A 185 26.76 -13.48 -18.22
CA GLU A 185 27.05 -14.65 -19.08
C GLU A 185 25.80 -15.42 -19.52
N ASP A 186 24.78 -15.47 -18.67
CA ASP A 186 23.48 -16.13 -18.86
C ASP A 186 22.32 -15.15 -19.06
N VAL A 187 22.63 -13.87 -19.28
CA VAL A 187 21.64 -12.81 -19.56
C VAL A 187 21.54 -12.62 -21.06
N ALA A 188 20.34 -12.74 -21.62
CA ALA A 188 20.10 -12.54 -23.05
C ALA A 188 19.76 -11.08 -23.39
N VAL A 189 18.98 -10.43 -22.53
CA VAL A 189 18.60 -9.01 -22.65
C VAL A 189 18.27 -8.47 -21.27
N ALA A 190 18.34 -7.16 -21.09
CA ALA A 190 17.76 -6.50 -19.93
C ALA A 190 16.87 -5.32 -20.33
N SER A 191 15.91 -5.01 -19.47
CA SER A 191 15.11 -3.79 -19.53
C SER A 191 15.54 -2.87 -18.38
N HIS A 192 15.85 -1.62 -18.69
CA HIS A 192 16.37 -0.64 -17.74
C HIS A 192 15.51 0.62 -17.75
N GLY A 193 14.92 0.96 -16.60
CA GLY A 193 14.15 2.20 -16.47
C GLY A 193 15.01 3.36 -16.01
N LEU A 194 14.88 4.47 -16.75
CA LEU A 194 15.77 5.63 -16.70
C LEU A 194 15.20 6.80 -15.90
N GLU A 195 13.87 6.91 -15.84
CA GLU A 195 13.17 7.96 -15.10
C GLU A 195 11.96 7.37 -14.39
N ASN A 196 11.48 8.06 -13.34
CA ASN A 196 10.30 7.66 -12.55
C ASN A 196 10.45 6.32 -11.80
N GLU A 197 11.64 5.74 -11.80
CA GLU A 197 11.92 4.46 -11.18
C GLU A 197 12.99 4.55 -10.10
N GLY A 198 12.92 3.63 -9.13
CA GLY A 198 13.86 3.56 -8.02
C GLY A 198 13.17 3.11 -6.74
N TRP A 199 13.57 3.66 -5.61
CA TRP A 199 12.97 3.34 -4.31
C TRP A 199 12.88 4.56 -3.40
N PHE A 200 12.02 4.48 -2.40
CA PHE A 200 11.82 5.49 -1.36
C PHE A 200 11.52 4.79 -0.04
N ASP A 201 11.51 5.52 1.06
CA ASP A 201 11.07 5.03 2.36
C ASP A 201 9.53 4.93 2.42
N PRO A 202 8.95 3.71 2.43
CA PRO A 202 7.51 3.54 2.48
C PRO A 202 6.90 4.05 3.80
N TRP A 203 7.67 4.02 4.88
CA TRP A 203 7.21 4.52 6.17
C TRP A 203 6.94 6.03 6.10
N SER A 204 7.89 6.80 5.57
CA SER A 204 7.72 8.24 5.37
C SER A 204 6.54 8.57 4.46
N LEU A 205 6.30 7.79 3.41
CA LEU A 205 5.13 7.99 2.54
C LEU A 205 3.80 7.75 3.29
N LEU A 206 3.72 6.66 4.05
CA LEU A 206 2.55 6.36 4.90
C LEU A 206 2.31 7.50 5.90
N GLN A 207 3.35 7.95 6.60
CA GLN A 207 3.23 9.02 7.58
C GLN A 207 2.80 10.34 6.94
N ALA A 208 3.31 10.67 5.76
CA ALA A 208 2.89 11.86 5.02
C ALA A 208 1.38 11.81 4.68
N PHE A 209 0.90 10.69 4.13
CA PHE A 209 -0.53 10.51 3.85
C PHE A 209 -1.38 10.56 5.12
N LYS A 210 -0.98 9.82 6.16
CA LYS A 210 -1.70 9.75 7.43
C LYS A 210 -1.84 11.12 8.07
N LYS A 211 -0.72 11.84 8.26
CA LYS A 211 -0.72 13.17 8.85
C LYS A 211 -1.59 14.12 8.03
N LYS A 212 -1.44 14.11 6.70
CA LYS A 212 -2.23 15.01 5.84
C LYS A 212 -3.72 14.70 5.91
N ALA A 213 -4.10 13.42 5.88
CA ALA A 213 -5.49 13.00 6.00
C ALA A 213 -6.10 13.43 7.36
N ILE A 214 -5.38 13.22 8.46
CA ILE A 214 -5.81 13.65 9.80
C ILE A 214 -5.92 15.18 9.89
N TYR A 215 -4.96 15.90 9.32
CA TYR A 215 -5.01 17.37 9.22
C TYR A 215 -6.25 17.87 8.46
N LEU A 216 -6.69 17.13 7.44
CA LEU A 216 -7.94 17.38 6.71
C LEU A 216 -9.21 16.87 7.43
N GLY A 217 -9.08 16.42 8.68
CA GLY A 217 -10.20 16.00 9.54
C GLY A 217 -10.67 14.57 9.32
N VAL A 218 -9.80 13.65 8.90
CA VAL A 218 -10.06 12.20 8.94
C VAL A 218 -9.91 11.72 10.38
N GLU A 219 -10.88 10.95 10.86
CA GLU A 219 -10.80 10.30 12.17
C GLU A 219 -10.07 8.96 12.03
N PHE A 220 -9.02 8.76 12.83
CA PHE A 220 -8.28 7.51 12.86
C PHE A 220 -8.61 6.73 14.14
N ILE A 221 -9.02 5.47 13.97
CA ILE A 221 -9.45 4.59 15.05
C ILE A 221 -8.58 3.33 15.10
N PRO A 222 -7.76 3.16 16.16
CA PRO A 222 -7.14 1.87 16.44
C PRO A 222 -8.23 0.86 16.85
N GLY A 223 -8.40 -0.21 16.08
CA GLY A 223 -9.40 -1.24 16.36
C GLY A 223 -9.45 -2.35 15.33
N GLU A 224 -9.83 -3.54 15.76
CA GLU A 224 -10.04 -4.71 14.92
C GLU A 224 -11.51 -4.82 14.51
N VAL A 225 -11.78 -4.93 13.21
CA VAL A 225 -13.13 -5.24 12.72
C VAL A 225 -13.47 -6.69 13.07
N THR A 226 -14.53 -6.88 13.86
CA THR A 226 -14.96 -8.22 14.30
C THR A 226 -16.23 -8.70 13.61
N LYS A 227 -17.09 -7.77 13.16
CA LYS A 227 -18.37 -8.10 12.52
C LYS A 227 -18.94 -6.92 11.72
N PHE A 228 -19.78 -7.23 10.73
CA PHE A 228 -20.68 -6.26 10.08
C PHE A 228 -22.14 -6.48 10.49
N GLY A 229 -22.89 -5.38 10.56
CA GLY A 229 -24.34 -5.35 10.65
C GLY A 229 -24.97 -4.96 9.31
N PHE A 230 -26.09 -5.59 9.00
CA PHE A 230 -26.85 -5.43 7.77
C PHE A 230 -28.23 -4.86 8.12
N ASP A 231 -28.79 -4.02 7.24
CA ASP A 231 -30.22 -3.72 7.28
C ASP A 231 -30.95 -4.62 6.27
N GLU A 232 -32.12 -5.13 6.65
CA GLU A 232 -33.09 -5.68 5.71
C GLU A 232 -33.78 -4.51 5.01
N ASP A 233 -33.17 -3.92 3.98
CA ASP A 233 -33.88 -2.97 3.12
C ASP A 233 -34.88 -3.77 2.25
N ASN A 234 -36.16 -3.74 2.64
CA ASN A 234 -37.27 -4.39 1.92
C ASN A 234 -37.77 -3.57 0.71
N GLU A 235 -37.20 -2.42 0.39
CA GLU A 235 -37.71 -1.57 -0.70
C GLU A 235 -36.57 -0.95 -1.51
N VAL A 236 -36.04 -1.70 -2.48
CA VAL A 236 -35.52 -1.07 -3.69
C VAL A 236 -36.71 -0.87 -4.61
N ILE A 237 -36.98 0.37 -5.03
CA ILE A 237 -37.97 0.65 -6.08
C ILE A 237 -37.37 0.14 -7.40
N GLY A 238 -37.60 -1.14 -7.69
CA GLY A 238 -37.10 -1.86 -8.86
C GLY A 238 -37.04 -3.36 -8.61
N ASP A 239 -37.82 -4.11 -9.40
CA ASP A 239 -38.03 -5.58 -9.39
C ASP A 239 -37.97 -6.27 -8.01
N ASP A 240 -39.14 -6.67 -7.50
CA ASP A 240 -39.39 -7.37 -6.21
C ASP A 240 -38.63 -8.70 -6.02
N SER A 241 -37.75 -9.08 -6.96
CA SER A 241 -37.05 -10.36 -6.98
C SER A 241 -35.68 -10.35 -6.27
N THR A 242 -35.12 -9.18 -5.93
CA THR A 242 -33.79 -9.07 -5.29
C THR A 242 -33.81 -8.23 -4.01
N LYS A 243 -33.81 -8.91 -2.84
CA LYS A 243 -33.49 -8.27 -1.55
C LYS A 243 -32.01 -7.91 -1.51
N TYR A 244 -31.69 -6.62 -1.45
CA TYR A 244 -30.32 -6.13 -1.28
C TYR A 244 -30.04 -5.86 0.20
N GLU A 245 -29.11 -6.60 0.79
CA GLU A 245 -28.64 -6.33 2.16
C GLU A 245 -27.49 -5.33 2.12
N ASN A 246 -27.76 -4.11 2.56
CA ASN A 246 -26.74 -3.07 2.66
C ASN A 246 -25.93 -3.24 3.96
N LEU A 247 -24.60 -3.11 3.85
CA LEU A 247 -23.72 -3.02 5.01
C LEU A 247 -23.94 -1.67 5.68
N ARG A 248 -24.29 -1.65 6.97
CA ARG A 248 -24.70 -0.40 7.65
C ARG A 248 -23.89 -0.08 8.88
N ARG A 249 -23.33 -1.11 9.51
CA ARG A 249 -22.61 -1.00 10.77
C ARG A 249 -21.38 -1.87 10.75
N VAL A 250 -20.29 -1.37 11.32
CA VAL A 250 -19.11 -2.17 11.67
C VAL A 250 -19.01 -2.26 13.18
N PHE A 251 -18.62 -3.42 13.69
CA PHE A 251 -18.27 -3.64 15.09
C PHE A 251 -16.74 -3.73 15.20
N LEU A 252 -16.20 -2.98 16.14
CA LEU A 252 -14.78 -2.83 16.38
C LEU A 252 -14.44 -3.31 17.79
N LYS A 253 -13.41 -4.14 17.92
CA LYS A 253 -12.73 -4.40 19.18
C LYS A 253 -11.55 -3.44 19.32
N LEU A 254 -11.60 -2.58 20.33
CA LEU A 254 -10.56 -1.58 20.60
C LEU A 254 -9.37 -2.21 21.36
N PRO A 255 -8.20 -1.54 21.41
CA PRO A 255 -7.02 -2.05 22.12
C PRO A 255 -7.25 -2.30 23.63
N ASP A 256 -8.19 -1.58 24.25
CA ASP A 256 -8.58 -1.78 25.66
C ASP A 256 -9.53 -2.97 25.86
N GLY A 257 -9.85 -3.71 24.79
CA GLY A 257 -10.76 -4.85 24.77
C GLY A 257 -12.23 -4.46 24.67
N THR A 258 -12.58 -3.16 24.69
CA THR A 258 -13.97 -2.73 24.56
C THR A 258 -14.48 -2.91 23.14
N GLU A 259 -15.77 -3.23 23.01
CA GLU A 259 -16.44 -3.27 21.72
C GLU A 259 -17.25 -2.01 21.48
N LYS A 260 -17.12 -1.44 20.28
CA LYS A 260 -17.90 -0.29 19.83
C LYS A 260 -18.36 -0.51 18.39
N SER A 261 -19.30 0.32 17.94
CA SER A 261 -19.78 0.24 16.56
C SER A 261 -19.89 1.60 15.91
N ILE A 262 -19.71 1.61 14.60
CA ILE A 262 -19.80 2.80 13.74
C ILE A 262 -20.79 2.48 12.64
N ASN A 263 -21.82 3.30 12.49
CA ASN A 263 -22.69 3.26 11.33
C ASN A 263 -22.02 4.00 10.16
N PHE A 264 -22.17 3.51 8.93
CA PHE A 264 -21.55 4.13 7.76
C PHE A 264 -22.47 4.14 6.54
N ALA A 265 -22.24 5.09 5.63
CA ALA A 265 -22.92 5.10 4.33
C ALA A 265 -22.15 4.27 3.29
N ILE A 266 -20.82 4.40 3.23
CA ILE A 266 -19.93 3.69 2.30
C ILE A 266 -18.83 2.98 3.11
N CYS A 267 -18.44 1.77 2.68
CA CYS A 267 -17.29 1.04 3.21
C CYS A 267 -16.27 0.75 2.11
N VAL A 268 -14.98 0.94 2.42
CA VAL A 268 -13.85 0.56 1.55
C VAL A 268 -13.00 -0.48 2.28
N ILE A 269 -12.84 -1.66 1.70
CA ILE A 269 -11.89 -2.67 2.20
C ILE A 269 -10.53 -2.42 1.57
N ALA A 270 -9.59 -1.94 2.38
CA ALA A 270 -8.19 -1.67 2.05
C ALA A 270 -7.25 -2.33 3.09
N ALA A 271 -7.63 -3.52 3.59
CA ALA A 271 -7.05 -4.17 4.75
C ALA A 271 -5.80 -5.03 4.43
N GLY A 272 -5.14 -4.75 3.30
CA GLY A 272 -3.95 -5.47 2.84
C GLY A 272 -4.14 -6.98 2.87
N ALA A 273 -3.18 -7.71 3.45
CA ALA A 273 -3.16 -9.17 3.46
C ALA A 273 -4.37 -9.81 4.17
N MET A 274 -5.11 -9.01 4.95
CA MET A 274 -6.25 -9.44 5.75
C MET A 274 -7.58 -9.12 5.06
N SER A 275 -7.56 -8.52 3.87
CA SER A 275 -8.78 -8.15 3.14
C SER A 275 -9.70 -9.33 2.89
N GLY A 276 -9.19 -10.53 2.57
CA GLY A 276 -10.03 -11.74 2.42
C GLY A 276 -10.77 -12.10 3.71
N GLN A 277 -10.15 -11.91 4.89
CA GLN A 277 -10.78 -12.16 6.19
C GLN A 277 -11.85 -11.10 6.48
N VAL A 278 -11.54 -9.82 6.28
CA VAL A 278 -12.49 -8.71 6.47
C VAL A 278 -13.69 -8.83 5.52
N ALA A 279 -13.44 -9.16 4.26
CA ALA A 279 -14.48 -9.40 3.25
C ALA A 279 -15.42 -10.55 3.65
N ARG A 280 -14.88 -11.62 4.26
CA ARG A 280 -15.69 -12.71 4.80
C ARG A 280 -16.59 -12.26 5.95
N LEU A 281 -16.11 -11.40 6.85
CA LEU A 281 -16.94 -10.79 7.90
C LEU A 281 -18.07 -9.95 7.31
N ALA A 282 -17.84 -9.36 6.14
CA ALA A 282 -18.85 -8.65 5.37
C ALA A 282 -19.74 -9.58 4.55
N GLY A 283 -19.64 -10.92 4.65
CA GLY A 283 -20.52 -11.88 3.96
C GLY A 283 -20.03 -12.39 2.59
N MET A 284 -18.86 -11.97 2.10
CA MET A 284 -18.29 -12.53 0.86
C MET A 284 -17.82 -13.98 1.07
N GLY A 285 -18.14 -14.87 0.13
CA GLY A 285 -17.86 -16.30 0.20
C GLY A 285 -18.87 -17.13 0.98
N ILE A 286 -19.89 -16.50 1.59
CA ILE A 286 -20.93 -17.17 2.39
C ILE A 286 -22.34 -16.63 2.13
N GLY A 287 -22.48 -15.49 1.44
CA GLY A 287 -23.76 -14.88 1.10
C GLY A 287 -24.36 -15.46 -0.19
N THR A 288 -25.38 -14.77 -0.72
CA THR A 288 -26.09 -15.12 -1.95
C THR A 288 -25.73 -14.20 -3.13
N GLY A 289 -26.10 -14.59 -4.34
CA GLY A 289 -25.82 -13.82 -5.56
C GLY A 289 -24.31 -13.62 -5.76
N PRO A 290 -23.83 -12.42 -6.12
CA PRO A 290 -22.39 -12.16 -6.27
C PRO A 290 -21.56 -12.40 -5.01
N ARG A 291 -22.20 -12.48 -3.82
CA ARG A 291 -21.53 -12.66 -2.53
C ARG A 291 -21.15 -14.12 -2.24
N VAL A 292 -21.51 -15.07 -3.10
CA VAL A 292 -21.05 -16.47 -2.99
C VAL A 292 -19.55 -16.59 -3.26
N ALA A 293 -18.99 -15.66 -4.04
CA ALA A 293 -17.58 -15.63 -4.36
C ALA A 293 -16.79 -15.00 -3.20
N PRO A 294 -15.80 -15.69 -2.62
CA PRO A 294 -14.91 -15.09 -1.63
C PRO A 294 -13.99 -14.07 -2.29
N LEU A 295 -13.47 -13.10 -1.53
CA LEU A 295 -12.36 -12.27 -2.01
C LEU A 295 -11.06 -13.11 -1.97
N PRO A 296 -10.42 -13.44 -3.11
CA PRO A 296 -9.27 -14.37 -3.15
C PRO A 296 -7.95 -13.67 -2.79
N VAL A 297 -7.95 -12.84 -1.74
CA VAL A 297 -6.77 -12.11 -1.26
C VAL A 297 -6.30 -12.72 0.07
N VAL A 298 -5.06 -13.22 0.06
CA VAL A 298 -4.46 -13.97 1.18
C VAL A 298 -3.07 -13.41 1.52
N PRO A 299 -2.57 -13.61 2.76
CA PRO A 299 -1.19 -13.32 3.07
C PRO A 299 -0.24 -14.24 2.28
N ARG A 300 0.83 -13.68 1.72
CA ARG A 300 2.02 -14.41 1.27
C ARG A 300 3.26 -13.83 1.92
N LYS A 301 4.06 -14.65 2.61
CA LYS A 301 5.23 -14.17 3.36
C LYS A 301 6.43 -13.99 2.43
N ARG A 302 7.12 -12.87 2.56
CA ARG A 302 8.35 -12.53 1.80
C ARG A 302 9.44 -12.15 2.78
N TYR A 303 10.64 -12.67 2.55
CA TYR A 303 11.83 -12.37 3.35
C TYR A 303 12.66 -11.28 2.69
N VAL A 304 13.22 -10.41 3.52
CA VAL A 304 14.13 -9.35 3.12
C VAL A 304 15.39 -9.47 3.96
N HIS A 305 16.55 -9.34 3.32
CA HIS A 305 17.86 -9.47 3.94
C HIS A 305 18.69 -8.21 3.68
N VAL A 306 19.37 -7.73 4.72
CA VAL A 306 20.39 -6.69 4.63
C VAL A 306 21.75 -7.34 4.67
N VAL A 307 22.54 -7.11 3.63
CA VAL A 307 23.94 -7.54 3.57
C VAL A 307 24.87 -6.33 3.60
N HIS A 308 26.07 -6.52 4.13
CA HIS A 308 27.14 -5.53 4.11
C HIS A 308 28.29 -6.05 3.25
N CYS A 309 28.59 -5.31 2.19
CA CYS A 309 29.65 -5.57 1.21
C CYS A 309 30.34 -4.22 0.87
N PRO A 310 31.42 -3.83 1.60
CA PRO A 310 32.11 -2.56 1.39
C PRO A 310 32.61 -2.34 -0.04
N ASP A 311 33.08 -3.42 -0.68
CA ASP A 311 33.60 -3.41 -2.05
C ASP A 311 32.49 -3.56 -3.11
N GLY A 312 31.22 -3.57 -2.68
CA GLY A 312 30.08 -3.80 -3.55
C GLY A 312 29.80 -2.66 -4.54
N PRO A 313 28.80 -2.86 -5.43
CA PRO A 313 28.41 -1.89 -6.44
C PRO A 313 28.06 -0.48 -5.89
N GLY A 314 28.58 0.57 -6.54
CA GLY A 314 28.47 1.96 -6.07
C GLY A 314 27.10 2.64 -6.30
N MET A 315 27.10 3.97 -6.40
CA MET A 315 25.88 4.79 -6.52
C MET A 315 25.04 4.49 -7.77
N ASN A 316 25.66 4.00 -8.85
CA ASN A 316 24.98 3.64 -10.10
C ASN A 316 24.31 2.25 -10.06
N THR A 317 24.11 1.68 -8.87
CA THR A 317 23.47 0.36 -8.73
C THR A 317 21.95 0.51 -8.83
N PRO A 318 21.31 -0.05 -9.86
CA PRO A 318 19.87 -0.01 -9.97
C PRO A 318 19.24 -0.96 -8.95
N LEU A 319 17.91 -0.90 -8.82
CA LEU A 319 17.19 -2.01 -8.23
C LEU A 319 17.21 -3.16 -9.25
N LEU A 320 18.17 -4.06 -9.06
CA LEU A 320 18.41 -5.23 -9.90
C LEU A 320 17.35 -6.28 -9.61
N ILE A 321 16.76 -6.79 -10.68
CA ILE A 321 15.80 -7.88 -10.70
C ILE A 321 16.37 -8.99 -11.58
N ASP A 322 16.66 -10.14 -10.97
CA ASP A 322 17.06 -11.33 -11.70
C ASP A 322 15.85 -12.15 -12.14
N TYR A 323 15.97 -12.84 -13.28
CA TYR A 323 14.89 -13.68 -13.81
C TYR A 323 14.62 -14.94 -12.97
N THR A 324 15.41 -15.21 -11.93
CA THR A 324 15.13 -16.26 -10.93
C THR A 324 14.12 -15.82 -9.87
N GLY A 325 13.77 -14.52 -9.82
CA GLY A 325 12.94 -13.94 -8.77
C GLY A 325 13.73 -13.20 -7.69
N ALA A 326 15.06 -13.26 -7.73
CA ALA A 326 15.92 -12.55 -6.78
C ALA A 326 15.99 -11.05 -7.10
N TYR A 327 16.15 -10.24 -6.07
CA TYR A 327 16.37 -8.80 -6.24
C TYR A 327 17.50 -8.29 -5.36
N LEU A 328 18.10 -7.17 -5.76
CA LEU A 328 19.15 -6.47 -5.04
C LEU A 328 19.04 -4.97 -5.26
N ARG A 329 19.14 -4.18 -4.19
CA ARG A 329 19.42 -2.74 -4.29
C ARG A 329 20.36 -2.28 -3.19
N ARG A 330 20.97 -1.13 -3.42
CA ARG A 330 21.74 -0.41 -2.40
C ARG A 330 20.82 0.09 -1.28
N GLU A 331 21.37 0.16 -0.08
CA GLU A 331 20.80 0.78 1.12
C GLU A 331 21.81 1.77 1.72
N GLY A 332 21.58 3.07 1.57
CA GLY A 332 22.54 4.10 1.98
C GLY A 332 23.90 4.01 1.25
N ILE A 333 24.89 4.78 1.69
CA ILE A 333 26.22 4.85 1.05
C ILE A 333 27.29 3.98 1.73
N GLY A 334 26.93 3.27 2.80
CA GLY A 334 27.87 2.54 3.67
C GLY A 334 28.17 1.10 3.23
N GLY A 335 28.00 0.76 1.94
CA GLY A 335 28.18 -0.61 1.45
C GLY A 335 27.13 -1.59 1.98
N HIS A 336 25.91 -1.13 2.27
CA HIS A 336 24.78 -1.98 2.62
C HIS A 336 23.86 -2.18 1.42
N TYR A 337 23.26 -3.36 1.34
CA TYR A 337 22.35 -3.73 0.27
C TYR A 337 21.17 -4.53 0.82
N LEU A 338 20.00 -4.30 0.23
CA LEU A 338 18.81 -5.08 0.47
C LEU A 338 18.62 -6.07 -0.66
N CYS A 339 18.33 -7.31 -0.30
CA CYS A 339 18.05 -8.38 -1.24
C CYS A 339 16.97 -9.32 -0.71
N GLY A 340 16.44 -10.14 -1.60
CA GLY A 340 15.43 -11.14 -1.30
C GLY A 340 15.14 -11.97 -2.54
N LEU A 341 14.17 -12.88 -2.41
CA LEU A 341 13.75 -13.79 -3.45
C LEU A 341 12.24 -13.98 -3.38
N SER A 342 11.56 -13.87 -4.53
CA SER A 342 10.22 -14.41 -4.70
C SER A 342 10.32 -15.94 -4.88
N PRO A 343 9.87 -16.75 -3.91
CA PRO A 343 9.93 -18.20 -4.04
C PRO A 343 8.91 -18.71 -5.06
N PRO A 344 9.14 -19.88 -5.69
CA PRO A 344 8.11 -20.55 -6.47
C PRO A 344 6.94 -20.99 -5.57
N GLU A 345 5.76 -21.17 -6.17
CA GLU A 345 4.52 -21.48 -5.42
C GLU A 345 4.64 -22.70 -4.49
N ALA A 346 5.37 -23.73 -4.92
CA ALA A 346 5.59 -24.95 -4.15
C ALA A 346 6.48 -24.75 -2.91
N GLU A 347 7.24 -23.65 -2.85
CA GLU A 347 8.16 -23.31 -1.76
C GLU A 347 7.67 -22.10 -0.95
N GLU A 348 6.39 -21.74 -1.09
CA GLU A 348 5.80 -20.62 -0.35
C GLU A 348 5.86 -20.85 1.17
N PRO A 349 6.47 -19.94 1.95
CA PRO A 349 6.66 -20.15 3.37
C PRO A 349 5.38 -19.98 4.18
N SER A 350 5.33 -20.62 5.35
CA SER A 350 4.19 -20.54 6.29
C SER A 350 3.90 -19.09 6.72
N VAL A 351 2.61 -18.76 6.80
CA VAL A 351 2.08 -17.43 7.16
C VAL A 351 1.64 -17.31 8.63
N GLU A 352 1.96 -18.32 9.47
CA GLU A 352 1.58 -18.33 10.89
C GLU A 352 2.23 -17.20 11.70
N ASN A 353 3.41 -16.74 11.28
CA ASN A 353 4.17 -15.67 11.92
C ASN A 353 5.06 -14.94 10.88
N LEU A 354 5.78 -13.91 11.33
CA LEU A 354 6.73 -13.13 10.52
C LEU A 354 8.19 -13.50 10.79
N ASN A 355 8.45 -14.69 11.34
CA ASN A 355 9.82 -15.15 11.51
C ASN A 355 10.42 -15.48 10.13
N VAL A 356 11.68 -15.08 9.98
CA VAL A 356 12.53 -15.47 8.85
C VAL A 356 12.99 -16.90 9.07
N GLU A 357 12.93 -17.70 8.02
CA GLU A 357 13.41 -19.09 8.06
C GLU A 357 14.94 -19.13 8.17
N GLU A 358 15.43 -20.08 8.98
CA GLU A 358 16.86 -20.27 9.20
C GLU A 358 17.54 -20.68 7.89
N ASN A 359 18.73 -20.16 7.63
CA ASN A 359 19.54 -20.44 6.43
C ASN A 359 18.90 -20.08 5.07
N TYR A 360 17.70 -19.48 5.03
CA TYR A 360 17.04 -19.13 3.76
C TYR A 360 17.91 -18.19 2.91
N PHE A 361 18.60 -17.24 3.54
CA PHE A 361 19.52 -16.35 2.83
C PHE A 361 20.65 -17.16 2.20
N GLU A 362 21.35 -17.98 2.97
CA GLU A 362 22.51 -18.76 2.58
C GLU A 362 22.18 -19.79 1.48
N GLU A 363 21.01 -20.43 1.56
CA GLU A 363 20.63 -21.50 0.64
C GLU A 363 19.94 -21.01 -0.64
N LYS A 364 19.15 -19.92 -0.55
CA LYS A 364 18.26 -19.50 -1.64
C LYS A 364 18.64 -18.16 -2.25
N VAL A 365 19.11 -17.19 -1.47
CA VAL A 365 19.33 -15.80 -1.93
C VAL A 365 20.80 -15.57 -2.30
N TRP A 366 21.72 -15.89 -1.39
CA TRP A 366 23.14 -15.59 -1.53
C TRP A 366 23.77 -16.19 -2.80
N PRO A 367 23.51 -17.46 -3.18
CA PRO A 367 24.10 -18.04 -4.38
C PRO A 367 23.73 -17.25 -5.65
N ILE A 368 22.52 -16.73 -5.74
CA ILE A 368 22.02 -15.97 -6.90
C ILE A 368 22.66 -14.58 -6.93
N ILE A 369 22.69 -13.89 -5.78
CA ILE A 369 23.29 -12.55 -5.68
C ILE A 369 24.80 -12.59 -5.92
N ALA A 370 25.51 -13.58 -5.38
CA ALA A 370 26.94 -13.79 -5.60
C ALA A 370 27.24 -14.14 -7.07
N HIS A 371 26.42 -14.98 -7.70
CA HIS A 371 26.53 -15.26 -9.14
C HIS A 371 26.38 -14.00 -9.99
N ARG A 372 25.39 -13.15 -9.68
CA ARG A 372 25.14 -11.88 -10.40
C ARG A 372 26.20 -10.83 -10.16
N ALA A 373 26.77 -10.78 -8.97
CA ALA A 373 27.78 -9.81 -8.60
C ALA A 373 28.83 -10.51 -7.72
N PRO A 374 29.91 -11.06 -8.32
CA PRO A 374 30.89 -11.91 -7.61
C PRO A 374 31.54 -11.29 -6.37
N VAL A 375 31.52 -9.97 -6.23
CA VAL A 375 31.99 -9.29 -5.03
C VAL A 375 31.16 -9.64 -3.77
N PHE A 376 29.91 -10.08 -3.93
CA PHE A 376 29.05 -10.52 -2.82
C PHE A 376 29.42 -11.90 -2.26
N GLU A 377 30.36 -12.64 -2.85
CA GLU A 377 30.97 -13.83 -2.23
C GLU A 377 31.53 -13.55 -0.83
N LYS A 378 31.89 -12.29 -0.56
CA LYS A 378 32.47 -11.84 0.71
C LYS A 378 31.49 -11.04 1.58
N CYS A 379 30.22 -10.94 1.17
CA CYS A 379 29.25 -10.14 1.91
C CYS A 379 28.91 -10.77 3.27
N LYS A 380 28.46 -9.93 4.21
CA LYS A 380 28.03 -10.38 5.54
C LYS A 380 26.56 -10.06 5.74
N LEU A 381 25.75 -11.06 6.06
CA LEU A 381 24.38 -10.84 6.50
C LEU A 381 24.39 -10.00 7.78
N ARG A 382 23.57 -8.95 7.81
CA ARG A 382 23.47 -8.01 8.95
C ARG A 382 22.12 -8.06 9.64
N ASN A 383 21.06 -8.17 8.85
CA ASN A 383 19.71 -8.21 9.37
C ASN A 383 18.79 -8.95 8.40
N SER A 384 17.68 -9.48 8.90
CA SER A 384 16.61 -10.04 8.08
C SER A 384 15.25 -9.77 8.72
N TRP A 385 14.22 -9.59 7.91
CA TRP A 385 12.83 -9.56 8.39
C TRP A 385 11.89 -10.18 7.37
N ALA A 386 10.65 -10.42 7.77
CA ALA A 386 9.59 -10.87 6.89
C ALA A 386 8.42 -9.88 6.88
N GLY A 387 7.69 -9.84 5.77
CA GLY A 387 6.43 -9.13 5.64
C GLY A 387 5.43 -9.96 4.83
N PHE A 388 4.14 -9.60 4.92
CA PHE A 388 3.11 -10.22 4.09
C PHE A 388 2.81 -9.36 2.86
N TYR A 389 2.73 -9.96 1.69
CA TYR A 389 2.00 -9.42 0.55
C TYR A 389 0.51 -9.72 0.70
N ASP A 390 -0.33 -8.81 0.22
CA ASP A 390 -1.75 -9.05 -0.02
C ASP A 390 -1.93 -9.68 -1.40
N PHE A 391 -1.65 -10.98 -1.46
CA PHE A 391 -1.56 -11.72 -2.69
C PHE A 391 -2.95 -12.10 -3.19
N ASN A 392 -3.28 -11.67 -4.40
CA ASN A 392 -4.48 -12.14 -5.08
C ASN A 392 -4.20 -13.46 -5.79
N THR A 393 -4.79 -14.56 -5.31
CA THR A 393 -4.57 -15.90 -5.89
C THR A 393 -5.27 -16.12 -7.23
N PHE A 394 -6.10 -15.18 -7.70
CA PHE A 394 -6.82 -15.32 -8.97
C PHE A 394 -5.96 -14.96 -10.18
N ASP A 395 -5.28 -13.81 -10.13
CA ASP A 395 -4.50 -13.27 -11.25
C ASP A 395 -3.39 -12.30 -10.81
N GLU A 396 -3.08 -12.27 -9.52
CA GLU A 396 -2.05 -11.43 -8.91
C GLU A 396 -2.25 -9.91 -9.09
N ASN A 397 -3.42 -9.47 -9.59
CA ASN A 397 -3.73 -8.08 -9.81
C ASN A 397 -4.77 -7.53 -8.83
N ALA A 398 -4.74 -6.23 -8.60
CA ALA A 398 -5.62 -5.60 -7.63
C ALA A 398 -7.12 -5.78 -7.96
N PHE A 399 -7.95 -5.84 -6.92
CA PHE A 399 -9.37 -5.56 -6.99
C PHE A 399 -9.61 -4.11 -6.57
N VAL A 400 -10.12 -3.32 -7.51
CA VAL A 400 -10.37 -1.88 -7.34
C VAL A 400 -11.78 -1.58 -7.81
N GLY A 401 -12.58 -0.87 -7.00
CA GLY A 401 -13.93 -0.45 -7.37
C GLY A 401 -15.05 -1.15 -6.60
N PRO A 402 -16.31 -1.02 -7.06
CA PRO A 402 -17.47 -1.51 -6.32
C PRO A 402 -17.57 -3.05 -6.35
N HIS A 403 -18.07 -3.63 -5.26
CA HIS A 403 -18.48 -5.03 -5.25
C HIS A 403 -19.90 -5.17 -5.82
N PRO A 404 -20.16 -6.02 -6.83
CA PRO A 404 -21.46 -6.06 -7.53
C PRO A 404 -22.64 -6.55 -6.67
N GLY A 405 -22.36 -7.24 -5.56
CA GLY A 405 -23.38 -7.67 -4.59
C GLY A 405 -23.72 -6.65 -3.49
N TYR A 406 -23.09 -5.47 -3.48
CA TYR A 406 -23.29 -4.43 -2.48
C TYR A 406 -23.39 -3.04 -3.13
N ASN A 407 -24.37 -2.24 -2.72
CA ASN A 407 -24.49 -0.87 -3.25
C ASN A 407 -23.46 0.11 -2.66
N ASN A 408 -22.81 -0.27 -1.55
CA ASN A 408 -21.97 0.63 -0.77
C ASN A 408 -20.65 0.02 -0.30
N LEU A 409 -20.21 -1.09 -0.89
CA LEU A 409 -18.90 -1.71 -0.62
C LEU A 409 -17.96 -1.52 -1.80
N TYR A 410 -16.78 -1.01 -1.52
CA TYR A 410 -15.68 -0.86 -2.48
C TYR A 410 -14.46 -1.66 -2.02
N LEU A 411 -13.69 -2.13 -2.99
CA LEU A 411 -12.45 -2.86 -2.80
C LEU A 411 -11.28 -2.01 -3.29
N ALA A 412 -10.16 -2.07 -2.56
CA ALA A 412 -8.86 -1.55 -2.97
C ALA A 412 -7.77 -2.41 -2.31
N THR A 413 -7.53 -3.60 -2.88
CA THR A 413 -6.69 -4.64 -2.26
C THR A 413 -6.26 -5.71 -3.28
N GLY A 414 -5.32 -6.58 -2.93
CA GLY A 414 -4.85 -7.65 -3.80
C GLY A 414 -3.71 -7.21 -4.70
N PHE A 415 -2.87 -6.29 -4.24
CA PHE A 415 -1.82 -5.67 -5.06
C PHE A 415 -0.56 -6.54 -5.21
N SER A 416 -0.54 -7.73 -4.60
CA SER A 416 0.48 -8.78 -4.83
C SER A 416 1.93 -8.27 -4.90
N GLY A 417 2.29 -7.31 -4.05
CA GLY A 417 3.65 -6.78 -3.93
C GLY A 417 3.92 -5.38 -4.47
N HIS A 418 3.00 -4.80 -5.25
CA HIS A 418 3.20 -3.48 -5.87
C HIS A 418 2.25 -2.38 -5.35
N GLY A 419 1.54 -2.62 -4.25
CA GLY A 419 0.51 -1.71 -3.73
C GLY A 419 1.03 -0.35 -3.26
N ILE A 420 2.25 -0.26 -2.73
CA ILE A 420 2.78 1.01 -2.20
C ILE A 420 2.99 2.05 -3.29
N GLN A 421 3.65 1.66 -4.39
CA GLN A 421 3.84 2.57 -5.53
C GLN A 421 2.51 2.96 -6.17
N GLN A 422 1.49 2.11 -6.15
CA GLN A 422 0.20 2.42 -6.78
C GLN A 422 -0.75 3.20 -5.87
N ALA A 423 -0.49 3.26 -4.56
CA ALA A 423 -1.40 3.88 -3.59
C ALA A 423 -1.85 5.31 -3.97
N PRO A 424 -0.97 6.25 -4.38
CA PRO A 424 -1.40 7.59 -4.78
C PRO A 424 -2.45 7.59 -5.90
N ALA A 425 -2.24 6.78 -6.95
CA ALA A 425 -3.16 6.68 -8.09
C ALA A 425 -4.47 5.97 -7.72
N ILE A 426 -4.38 4.88 -6.95
CA ILE A 426 -5.55 4.13 -6.50
C ILE A 426 -6.45 4.98 -5.59
N GLY A 427 -5.87 5.74 -4.66
CA GLY A 427 -6.64 6.63 -3.80
C GLY A 427 -7.48 7.62 -4.60
N ARG A 428 -6.92 8.16 -5.70
CA ARG A 428 -7.65 9.01 -6.63
C ARG A 428 -8.73 8.24 -7.39
N ALA A 429 -8.42 7.05 -7.91
CA ALA A 429 -9.37 6.24 -8.66
C ALA A 429 -10.58 5.82 -7.82
N VAL A 430 -10.37 5.43 -6.56
CA VAL A 430 -11.45 5.10 -5.62
C VAL A 430 -12.29 6.33 -5.30
N MET A 431 -11.66 7.49 -5.10
CA MET A 431 -12.38 8.75 -4.92
C MET A 431 -13.24 9.09 -6.14
N GLU A 432 -12.71 8.96 -7.36
CA GLU A 432 -13.45 9.20 -8.60
C GLU A 432 -14.64 8.25 -8.71
N MET A 433 -14.43 6.97 -8.43
CA MET A 433 -15.51 5.99 -8.44
C MET A 433 -16.61 6.34 -7.42
N ILE A 434 -16.26 6.74 -6.19
CA ILE A 434 -17.23 7.10 -5.15
C ILE A 434 -18.01 8.38 -5.50
N PHE A 435 -17.33 9.42 -6.01
CA PHE A 435 -17.98 10.72 -6.29
C PHE A 435 -18.63 10.82 -7.67
N ASP A 436 -18.08 10.14 -8.69
CA ASP A 436 -18.50 10.26 -10.09
C ASP A 436 -19.15 9.00 -10.64
N GLY A 437 -19.11 7.88 -9.91
CA GLY A 437 -19.63 6.58 -10.39
C GLY A 437 -18.82 5.97 -11.54
N LYS A 438 -17.64 6.53 -11.86
CA LYS A 438 -16.73 6.03 -12.91
C LYS A 438 -15.31 6.48 -12.69
N PHE A 439 -14.36 5.69 -13.17
CA PHE A 439 -12.97 6.12 -13.28
C PHE A 439 -12.83 7.21 -14.36
N LYS A 440 -12.09 8.28 -14.07
CA LYS A 440 -11.89 9.42 -14.99
C LYS A 440 -10.44 9.59 -15.43
N THR A 441 -9.51 9.46 -14.49
CA THR A 441 -8.09 9.76 -14.77
C THR A 441 -7.38 8.57 -15.40
N ILE A 442 -7.62 7.36 -14.87
CA ILE A 442 -7.09 6.09 -15.39
C ILE A 442 -8.26 5.12 -15.40
N ASP A 443 -8.56 4.49 -16.53
CA ASP A 443 -9.64 3.50 -16.59
C ASP A 443 -9.22 2.18 -15.96
N LEU A 444 -9.68 1.94 -14.72
CA LEU A 444 -9.41 0.71 -13.97
C LEU A 444 -10.59 -0.27 -14.02
N SER A 445 -11.53 -0.12 -14.95
CA SER A 445 -12.74 -0.96 -15.02
C SER A 445 -12.43 -2.45 -15.14
N ARG A 446 -11.28 -2.78 -15.76
CA ARG A 446 -10.77 -4.14 -15.87
C ARG A 446 -10.34 -4.71 -14.50
N LEU A 447 -9.95 -3.89 -13.53
CA LEU A 447 -9.58 -4.30 -12.18
C LEU A 447 -10.78 -4.47 -11.22
N ASN A 448 -12.01 -4.30 -11.69
CA ASN A 448 -13.21 -4.55 -10.87
C ASN A 448 -13.33 -6.03 -10.46
N PHE A 449 -14.05 -6.28 -9.36
CA PHE A 449 -14.34 -7.65 -8.88
C PHE A 449 -15.13 -8.50 -9.86
N GLN A 450 -15.88 -7.86 -10.76
CA GLN A 450 -16.68 -8.52 -11.79
C GLN A 450 -15.84 -9.50 -12.65
N ARG A 451 -14.56 -9.19 -12.91
CA ARG A 451 -13.69 -10.09 -13.69
C ARG A 451 -13.50 -11.47 -13.03
N TYR A 452 -13.55 -11.52 -11.70
CA TYR A 452 -13.42 -12.76 -10.95
C TYR A 452 -14.68 -13.61 -11.08
N LEU A 453 -15.86 -12.97 -11.02
CA LEU A 453 -17.15 -13.63 -11.25
C LEU A 453 -17.30 -14.16 -12.68
N GLU A 454 -16.66 -13.49 -13.64
CA GLU A 454 -16.68 -13.86 -15.05
C GLU A 454 -15.50 -14.75 -15.48
N GLU A 455 -14.63 -15.15 -14.54
CA GLU A 455 -13.43 -15.97 -14.81
C GLU A 455 -12.52 -15.38 -15.90
N LYS A 456 -12.33 -14.05 -15.88
CA LYS A 456 -11.47 -13.30 -16.81
C LYS A 456 -10.21 -12.79 -16.09
N PRO A 457 -9.20 -13.65 -15.87
CA PRO A 457 -7.98 -13.24 -15.18
C PRO A 457 -7.17 -12.23 -16.00
N LEU A 458 -6.51 -11.32 -15.29
CA LEU A 458 -5.62 -10.31 -15.84
C LEU A 458 -4.21 -10.58 -15.35
N TRP A 459 -3.50 -11.48 -16.02
CA TRP A 459 -2.13 -11.80 -15.65
C TRP A 459 -1.18 -10.70 -16.08
N GLU A 460 -0.30 -10.34 -15.17
CA GLU A 460 0.93 -9.69 -15.54
C GLU A 460 1.92 -10.68 -16.13
N THR A 461 2.84 -10.16 -16.92
CA THR A 461 3.57 -10.92 -17.90
C THR A 461 5.06 -10.61 -17.78
N ASN A 462 5.82 -11.54 -17.18
CA ASN A 462 7.24 -11.37 -16.81
C ASN A 462 7.49 -10.21 -15.84
N ILE A 463 6.61 -10.09 -14.85
CA ILE A 463 6.93 -9.43 -13.59
C ILE A 463 7.31 -10.54 -12.60
N ILE A 464 8.39 -10.32 -11.85
CA ILE A 464 8.99 -11.21 -10.82
C ILE A 464 7.97 -12.03 -10.04
#